data_AF-A0A355BEJ8-F1
#
_entry.id   AF-A0A355BEJ8-F1
#
_cell.length_a   1.000
_cell.length_b   1.000
_cell.length_c   1.000
_cell.angle_alpha   90.00
_cell.angle_beta   90.00
_cell.angle_gamma   90.00
#
_symmetry.space_group_name_H-M   'P 1'
#
loop_
_entity.id
_entity.type
_entity.pdbx_description
1 polymer ?
#
loop_
_entity_poly.entity_id
_entity_poly.type
_entity_poly.pdbx_seq_one_letter_code
_entity_poly.pdbx_strand_id
1 'polypeptide(L)'
;MSKKTSIPKGTRDFSPIDVAKRNYIFTVMKSNFEKFGFQPIETPSFENLETLMGKYGDEGDRLIFKILNSGDYLDNLANVSIQNIDYK
;
A
#
# COMPACT_ATOMS: atom_id res chain seq x y z
N MET A 1 -11.23 2.49 29.30
CA MET A 1 -12.13 2.40 28.13
C MET A 1 -11.40 1.67 27.03
N SER A 2 -11.93 0.55 26.53
CA SER A 2 -11.31 -0.22 25.44
C SER A 2 -11.38 0.59 24.14
N LYS A 3 -10.22 0.89 23.54
CA LYS A 3 -10.16 1.60 22.26
C LYS A 3 -10.63 0.63 21.18
N LYS A 4 -11.80 0.91 20.59
CA LYS A 4 -12.34 0.12 19.48
C LYS A 4 -11.33 0.18 18.33
N THR A 5 -10.79 -0.97 17.96
CA THR A 5 -9.87 -1.08 16.83
C THR A 5 -10.62 -0.75 15.54
N SER A 6 -10.06 0.12 14.73
CA SER A 6 -10.58 0.51 13.42
C SER A 6 -9.52 0.25 12.35
N ILE A 7 -9.96 -0.15 11.17
CA ILE A 7 -9.08 -0.31 10.01
C ILE A 7 -8.60 1.06 9.49
N PRO A 8 -7.41 1.14 8.86
CA PRO A 8 -6.92 2.38 8.25
C PRO A 8 -7.91 2.99 7.26
N LYS A 9 -7.93 4.32 7.16
CA LYS A 9 -8.80 5.02 6.22
C LYS A 9 -8.53 4.57 4.77
N GLY A 10 -9.59 4.45 3.99
CA GLY A 10 -9.51 3.98 2.59
C GLY A 10 -9.34 2.47 2.43
N THR A 11 -9.36 1.70 3.52
CA THR A 11 -9.30 0.23 3.49
C THR A 11 -10.65 -0.39 3.87
N ARG A 12 -10.86 -1.67 3.53
CA ARG A 12 -12.04 -2.45 3.91
C ARG A 12 -11.68 -3.93 4.08
N ASP A 13 -12.37 -4.59 5.01
CA ASP A 13 -12.35 -6.04 5.11
C ASP A 13 -13.20 -6.67 4.00
N PHE A 14 -12.86 -7.90 3.61
CA PHE A 14 -13.61 -8.65 2.60
C PHE A 14 -14.24 -9.88 3.26
N SER A 15 -15.55 -10.08 3.03
CA SER A 15 -16.23 -11.28 3.52
C SER A 15 -15.78 -12.52 2.73
N PRO A 16 -16.03 -13.74 3.24
CA PRO A 16 -15.73 -14.97 2.50
C PRO A 16 -16.36 -15.01 1.10
N ILE A 17 -17.58 -14.46 0.94
CA ILE A 17 -18.29 -14.39 -0.34
C ILE A 17 -17.56 -13.43 -1.31
N ASP A 18 -17.05 -12.30 -0.81
CA ASP A 18 -16.31 -11.34 -1.64
C ASP A 18 -14.97 -11.92 -2.09
N VAL A 19 -14.26 -12.59 -1.18
CA VAL A 19 -12.99 -13.27 -1.50
C VAL A 19 -13.22 -14.36 -2.55
N ALA A 20 -14.27 -15.17 -2.42
CA ALA A 20 -14.60 -16.21 -3.39
C ALA A 20 -14.84 -15.63 -4.80
N LYS A 21 -15.62 -14.54 -4.89
CA LYS A 21 -15.87 -13.84 -6.16
C LYS A 21 -14.59 -13.25 -6.77
N ARG A 22 -13.72 -12.64 -5.95
CA ARG A 22 -12.44 -12.10 -6.41
C ARG A 22 -11.51 -13.20 -6.95
N ASN A 23 -11.42 -14.32 -6.24
CA ASN A 23 -10.61 -15.46 -6.65
C ASN A 23 -11.08 -16.07 -7.98
N TYR A 24 -12.39 -16.11 -8.23
CA TYR A 24 -12.92 -16.49 -9.53
C TYR A 24 -12.40 -15.60 -10.65
N ILE A 25 -12.45 -14.27 -10.48
CA ILE A 25 -11.94 -13.30 -11.47
C ILE A 25 -10.44 -13.52 -11.71
N PHE A 26 -9.64 -13.63 -10.66
CA PHE A 26 -8.20 -13.88 -10.79
C PHE A 26 -7.90 -15.19 -11.51
N THR A 27 -8.68 -16.25 -11.24
CA THR A 27 -8.51 -17.56 -11.90
C THR A 27 -8.76 -17.48 -13.40
N VAL A 28 -9.81 -16.75 -13.82
CA VAL A 28 -10.12 -16.54 -15.23
C VAL A 28 -9.01 -15.74 -15.92
N MET A 29 -8.51 -14.67 -15.30
CA MET A 29 -7.41 -13.87 -15.86
C MET A 29 -6.12 -14.70 -15.98
N LYS A 30 -5.70 -15.36 -14.90
CA LYS A 30 -4.49 -16.18 -14.85
C LYS A 30 -4.52 -17.28 -15.91
N SER A 31 -5.61 -18.04 -15.96
CA SER A 31 -5.80 -19.13 -16.94
C SER A 31 -5.70 -18.63 -18.39
N ASN A 32 -6.14 -17.40 -18.68
CA ASN A 32 -6.01 -16.84 -20.01
C ASN A 32 -4.58 -16.43 -20.32
N PHE A 33 -3.88 -15.73 -19.42
CA PHE A 33 -2.48 -15.36 -19.65
C PHE A 33 -1.58 -16.59 -19.84
N GLU A 34 -1.76 -17.63 -19.04
CA GLU A 34 -0.98 -18.87 -19.13
C GLU A 34 -1.19 -19.60 -20.47
N LYS A 35 -2.39 -19.57 -21.05
CA LYS A 35 -2.67 -20.13 -22.39
C LYS A 35 -1.85 -19.48 -23.50
N PHE A 36 -1.46 -18.21 -23.33
CA PHE A 36 -0.63 -17.48 -24.28
C PHE A 36 0.87 -17.51 -23.93
N GLY A 37 1.28 -18.37 -22.99
CA GLY A 37 2.68 -18.57 -22.63
C GLY A 37 3.27 -17.51 -21.70
N PHE A 38 2.45 -16.62 -21.15
CA PHE A 38 2.92 -15.67 -20.14
C PHE A 38 3.19 -16.40 -18.81
N GLN A 39 4.30 -16.05 -18.17
CA GLN A 39 4.68 -16.58 -16.86
C GLN A 39 4.41 -15.54 -15.77
N PRO A 40 3.87 -15.95 -14.61
CA PRO A 40 3.66 -15.04 -13.50
C PRO A 40 5.02 -14.66 -12.87
N ILE A 41 5.13 -13.41 -12.46
CA ILE A 41 6.18 -12.92 -11.55
C ILE A 41 5.51 -12.09 -10.46
N GLU A 42 6.12 -12.07 -9.28
CA GLU A 42 5.69 -11.25 -8.17
C GLU A 42 6.88 -10.44 -7.68
N THR A 43 6.64 -9.18 -7.35
CA THR A 43 7.63 -8.27 -6.76
C THR A 43 7.24 -7.95 -5.32
N PRO A 44 8.17 -7.51 -4.48
CA PRO A 44 7.84 -7.01 -3.15
C PRO A 44 6.77 -5.89 -3.21
N SER A 45 5.97 -5.76 -2.14
CA SER A 45 4.90 -4.74 -2.08
C SER A 45 5.42 -3.31 -1.94
N PHE A 46 6.70 -3.14 -1.60
CA PHE A 46 7.39 -1.86 -1.55
C PHE A 46 8.69 -1.96 -2.34
N GLU A 47 9.10 -0.83 -2.90
CA GLU A 47 10.32 -0.68 -3.70
C GLU A 47 11.15 0.48 -3.16
N ASN A 48 12.42 0.57 -3.58
CA ASN A 48 13.23 1.75 -3.27
C ASN A 48 12.57 3.01 -3.83
N LEU A 49 12.62 4.12 -3.08
CA LEU A 49 11.97 5.37 -3.46
C LEU A 49 12.46 5.88 -4.82
N GLU A 50 13.76 5.75 -5.09
CA GLU A 50 14.39 6.12 -6.37
C GLU A 50 13.84 5.33 -7.57
N THR A 51 13.35 4.11 -7.35
CA THR A 51 12.74 3.28 -8.41
C THR A 51 11.40 3.86 -8.87
N LEU A 52 10.65 4.48 -7.95
CA LEU A 52 9.27 4.93 -8.18
C LEU A 52 9.17 6.42 -8.56
N MET A 53 10.07 7.26 -8.08
CA MET A 53 10.03 8.71 -8.30
C MET A 53 10.16 9.11 -9.78
N GLY A 54 9.39 10.10 -10.20
CA GLY A 54 9.42 10.66 -11.56
C GLY A 54 8.84 9.76 -12.65
N LYS A 55 8.37 8.55 -12.31
CA LYS A 55 7.75 7.61 -13.28
C LYS A 55 6.29 7.93 -13.57
N TYR A 56 5.61 8.59 -12.63
CA TYR A 56 4.16 8.82 -12.68
C TYR A 56 3.79 10.31 -12.73
N GLY A 57 4.77 11.18 -13.03
CA GLY A 57 4.62 12.63 -13.02
C GLY A 57 4.47 13.22 -11.62
N ASP A 58 4.43 14.55 -11.55
CA ASP A 58 4.44 15.29 -10.27
C ASP A 58 3.23 14.98 -9.38
N GLU A 59 2.08 14.67 -9.98
CA GLU A 59 0.87 14.25 -9.24
C GLU A 59 1.01 12.83 -8.71
N GLY A 60 1.53 11.90 -9.52
CA GLY A 60 1.74 10.51 -9.12
C GLY A 60 2.71 10.36 -7.96
N ASP A 61 3.79 11.14 -7.94
CA ASP A 61 4.79 11.12 -6.86
C ASP A 61 4.21 11.53 -5.49
N ARG A 62 3.15 12.36 -5.49
CA ARG A 62 2.45 12.78 -4.26
C ARG A 62 1.53 11.69 -3.70
N LEU A 63 1.18 10.68 -4.50
CA LEU A 63 0.27 9.60 -4.13
C LEU A 63 0.99 8.35 -3.62
N ILE A 64 2.33 8.35 -3.61
CA ILE A 64 3.16 7.23 -3.12
C ILE A 64 3.14 7.17 -1.59
N PHE A 65 2.78 6.01 -1.04
CA PHE A 65 2.96 5.71 0.38
C PHE A 65 4.44 5.50 0.69
N LYS A 66 5.03 6.41 1.47
CA LYS A 66 6.43 6.34 1.89
C LYS A 66 6.55 5.60 3.22
N ILE A 67 7.41 4.59 3.27
CA ILE A 67 7.77 3.90 4.51
C ILE A 67 8.91 4.68 5.15
N LEU A 68 8.77 5.02 6.42
CA LEU A 68 9.80 5.73 7.17
C LEU A 68 10.95 4.78 7.55
N ASN A 69 12.18 5.27 7.47
CA ASN A 69 13.35 4.54 7.94
C ASN A 69 13.26 4.26 9.44
N SER A 70 13.65 3.06 9.85
CA SER A 70 13.77 2.70 11.26
C SER A 70 15.00 3.38 11.86
N GLY A 71 14.88 4.02 13.03
CA GLY A 71 16.00 4.65 13.75
C GLY A 71 16.08 6.18 13.65
N ASP A 72 15.71 6.78 12.51
CA ASP A 72 15.77 8.25 12.29
C ASP A 72 14.53 9.01 12.81
N TYR A 73 13.63 8.33 13.53
CA TYR A 73 12.32 8.86 13.91
C TYR A 73 12.39 10.12 14.78
N LEU A 74 13.40 10.26 15.66
CA LEU A 74 13.46 11.33 16.65
C LEU A 74 14.56 12.38 16.41
N ASP A 75 15.57 12.08 15.61
CA ASP A 75 16.75 12.94 15.46
C ASP A 75 16.40 14.30 14.83
N ASN A 76 15.38 14.34 13.96
CA ASN A 76 14.88 15.59 13.37
C ASN A 76 13.63 16.15 14.07
N LEU A 77 12.98 15.40 14.97
CA LEU A 77 11.81 15.87 15.73
C LEU A 77 12.19 16.69 16.97
N ALA A 78 13.43 16.59 17.47
CA ALA A 78 13.91 17.40 18.60
C ALA A 78 13.84 18.92 18.32
N ASN A 79 13.86 19.34 17.05
CA ASN A 79 13.86 20.75 16.65
C ASN A 79 12.51 21.26 16.11
N VAL A 80 11.48 20.41 16.06
CA VAL A 80 10.14 20.79 15.59
C VAL A 80 9.18 20.62 16.76
N SER A 81 8.62 21.72 17.24
CA SER A 81 7.51 21.69 18.18
C SER A 81 6.39 20.85 17.56
N ILE A 82 6.12 19.69 18.15
CA ILE A 82 5.06 18.79 17.72
C ILE A 82 3.73 19.52 17.95
N GLN A 83 3.27 20.27 16.95
CA GLN A 83 1.87 20.67 16.89
C GLN A 83 1.07 19.39 16.68
N ASN A 84 0.18 19.11 17.63
CA ASN A 84 -0.73 17.97 17.58
C ASN A 84 -1.50 18.01 16.26
N ILE A 85 -1.05 17.24 15.26
CA ILE A 85 -1.85 16.98 14.07
C ILE A 85 -2.91 15.98 14.49
N ASP A 86 -4.09 16.52 14.79
CA ASP A 86 -5.29 15.76 15.11
C ASP A 86 -5.75 15.02 13.85
N TYR A 87 -5.31 13.77 13.69
CA TYR A 87 -5.87 12.88 12.69
C TYR A 87 -7.28 12.47 13.13
N LYS A 88 -8.26 13.32 12.83
CA LYS A 88 -9.65 12.87 12.66
C LYS A 88 -9.72 11.83 11.56
#